data_AF-A0AAV8VMG8-F1
#
_entry.id   AF-A0AAV8VMG8-F1
#
_cell.length_a   1.000
_cell.length_b   1.000
_cell.length_c   1.000
_cell.angle_alpha   90.00
_cell.angle_beta   90.00
_cell.angle_gamma   90.00
#
_symmetry.space_group_name_H-M   'P 1'
#
loop_
_entity.id
_entity.type
_entity.pdbx_description
1 polymer ?
#
loop_
_entity_poly.entity_id
_entity_poly.type
_entity_poly.pdbx_seq_one_letter_code
_entity_poly.pdbx_strand_id
1 'polypeptide(L)'
;MSYRDLRNFVEMLRALGYSTLVSMESFRKPNFPLVADLLVWLVKRFDPDVDIPLEISTEEERVKLIRNAAQFMALKANVKLNTKRLYQADGYAVKELLKVTALLYEALNIDLEESEEERLDHDSFNLRDFDITDKVNELKLSRLLATEITSAGATLFDLLGKEVDLRSARQRSVARQFELSDVETGIKKAMEAIALELTETKQLIENVAATEASLDSKIERRKVEIDRYEKRLQTLKKVRPAFLEEFTALEEELEQLFVQYSVRLRCLNQLEKQFSESERNQIEKQLQMTSPRVEAIPLEKTDESDLFLEKNDEALERSGAVNRQERPRASTGGRHRGDKGGKAYGGMQPPLSGSQSSLDLSTDSESDDLFIDKDEPELMHSDEESLALELSVDRRAPSGRKTSNKVQENNSDDDF
;
A
#
# COMPACT_ATOMS: atom_id res chain seq x y z
N MET A 1 36.90 34.64 -13.28
CA MET A 1 35.63 34.85 -14.03
C MET A 1 35.38 33.63 -14.90
N SER A 2 34.15 33.12 -15.04
CA SER A 2 33.89 32.04 -16.00
C SER A 2 33.81 32.63 -17.42
N TYR A 3 34.36 31.94 -18.42
CA TYR A 3 34.23 32.34 -19.83
C TYR A 3 32.76 32.53 -20.25
N ARG A 4 31.87 31.74 -19.62
CA ARG A 4 30.42 31.84 -19.77
C ARG A 4 29.86 33.18 -19.31
N ASP A 5 30.30 33.70 -18.16
CA ASP A 5 29.82 34.97 -17.61
C ASP A 5 30.15 36.14 -18.56
N LEU A 6 31.32 36.08 -19.21
CA LEU A 6 31.78 37.14 -20.11
C LEU A 6 31.00 37.13 -21.42
N ARG A 7 30.75 35.92 -21.93
CA ARG A 7 29.98 35.72 -23.15
C ARG A 7 28.55 36.23 -22.95
N ASN A 8 27.93 35.81 -21.85
CA ASN A 8 26.59 36.25 -21.50
C ASN A 8 26.52 37.77 -21.35
N PHE A 9 27.50 38.37 -20.66
CA PHE A 9 27.58 39.82 -20.50
C PHE A 9 27.65 40.56 -21.85
N VAL A 10 28.52 40.11 -22.77
CA VAL A 10 28.68 40.74 -24.09
C VAL A 10 27.44 40.55 -24.96
N GLU A 11 26.81 39.37 -24.92
CA GLU A 11 25.56 39.09 -25.64
C GLU A 11 24.41 39.98 -25.13
N MET A 12 24.25 40.11 -23.81
CA MET A 12 23.23 40.98 -23.20
C MET A 12 23.48 42.47 -23.48
N LEU A 13 24.73 42.93 -23.43
CA LEU A 13 25.07 44.32 -23.80
C LEU A 13 24.73 44.64 -25.25
N ARG A 14 24.95 43.68 -26.17
CA ARG A 14 24.58 43.84 -27.57
C ARG A 14 23.06 43.94 -27.74
N ALA A 15 22.30 43.10 -27.04
CA ALA A 15 20.84 43.14 -27.07
C ALA A 15 20.29 44.47 -26.52
N LEU A 16 20.90 45.01 -25.46
CA LEU A 16 20.56 46.32 -24.89
C LEU A 16 21.05 47.52 -25.74
N GLY A 17 21.69 47.27 -26.89
CA GLY A 17 22.10 48.28 -27.85
C GLY A 17 23.32 49.11 -27.41
N TYR A 18 24.26 48.53 -26.65
CA TYR A 18 25.52 49.20 -26.34
C TYR A 18 26.35 49.40 -27.63
N SER A 19 26.76 50.64 -27.90
CA SER A 19 27.32 51.05 -29.20
C SER A 19 28.79 50.66 -29.40
N THR A 20 29.55 50.44 -28.34
CA THR A 20 30.97 50.08 -28.45
C THR A 20 31.15 48.56 -28.40
N LEU A 21 32.03 48.03 -29.27
CA LEU A 21 32.29 46.60 -29.36
C LEU A 21 33.18 46.15 -28.21
N VAL A 22 32.60 45.38 -27.28
CA VAL A 22 33.33 44.74 -26.19
C VAL A 22 33.83 43.37 -26.66
N SER A 23 35.15 43.22 -26.76
CA SER A 23 35.79 41.93 -27.06
C SER A 23 35.79 41.00 -25.84
N MET A 24 35.78 39.70 -26.10
CA MET A 24 35.93 38.63 -25.09
C MET A 24 37.30 38.66 -24.39
N GLU A 25 38.25 39.45 -24.87
CA GLU A 25 39.58 39.60 -24.25
C GLU A 25 39.73 40.91 -23.47
N SER A 26 38.75 41.83 -23.54
CA SER A 26 38.84 43.19 -22.99
C SER A 26 39.04 43.26 -21.48
N PHE A 27 38.68 42.20 -20.74
CA PHE A 27 38.79 42.11 -19.27
C PHE A 27 39.83 41.06 -18.81
N ARG A 28 40.65 40.52 -19.72
CA ARG A 28 41.81 39.69 -19.33
C ARG A 28 42.89 40.50 -18.61
N LYS A 29 42.94 41.80 -18.88
CA LYS A 29 43.76 42.79 -18.15
C LYS A 29 42.83 43.89 -17.62
N PRO A 30 43.18 44.54 -16.50
CA PRO A 30 42.41 45.66 -15.97
C PRO A 30 42.19 46.76 -17.03
N ASN A 31 40.94 47.05 -17.36
CA ASN A 31 40.55 48.06 -18.34
C ASN A 31 39.52 49.02 -17.74
N PHE A 32 40.03 49.95 -16.93
CA PHE A 32 39.18 50.92 -16.23
C PHE A 32 38.37 51.85 -17.14
N PRO A 33 38.93 52.40 -18.25
CA PRO A 33 38.15 53.26 -19.15
C PRO A 33 36.90 52.57 -19.68
N LEU A 34 37.00 51.28 -20.01
CA LEU A 34 35.86 50.50 -20.48
C LEU A 34 34.81 50.27 -19.37
N VAL A 35 35.25 49.99 -18.14
CA VAL A 35 34.32 49.86 -17.00
C VAL A 35 33.62 51.17 -16.69
N ALA A 36 34.34 52.30 -16.74
CA ALA A 36 33.76 53.62 -16.50
C ALA A 36 32.69 53.96 -17.55
N ASP A 37 32.99 53.76 -18.83
CA ASP A 37 32.04 54.00 -19.92
C ASP A 37 30.80 53.09 -19.81
N LEU A 38 31.00 51.79 -19.60
CA LEU A 38 29.92 50.83 -19.40
C LEU A 38 29.04 51.18 -18.18
N LEU A 39 29.66 51.58 -17.08
CA LEU A 39 28.95 51.88 -15.85
C LEU A 39 28.12 53.15 -15.98
N VAL A 40 28.66 54.20 -16.60
CA VAL A 40 27.91 55.44 -16.88
C VAL A 40 26.78 55.17 -17.88
N TRP A 41 27.06 54.40 -18.92
CA TRP A 41 26.04 54.02 -19.91
C TRP A 41 24.89 53.23 -19.27
N LEU A 42 25.20 52.23 -18.44
CA LEU A 42 24.19 51.44 -17.72
C LEU A 42 23.36 52.31 -16.78
N VAL A 43 23.98 53.23 -16.03
CA VAL A 43 23.25 54.15 -15.14
C VAL A 43 22.29 55.03 -15.93
N LYS A 44 22.71 55.59 -17.07
CA LYS A 44 21.86 56.41 -17.94
C LYS A 44 20.71 55.65 -18.58
N ARG A 45 20.77 54.31 -18.65
CA ARG A 45 19.64 53.47 -19.08
C ARG A 45 18.54 53.37 -18.02
N PHE A 46 18.86 53.54 -16.74
CA PHE A 46 17.86 53.59 -15.67
C PHE A 46 17.23 54.96 -15.52
N ASP A 47 18.01 56.02 -15.69
CA ASP A 47 17.55 57.40 -15.55
C ASP A 47 18.37 58.32 -16.47
N PRO A 48 17.76 58.85 -17.55
CA PRO A 48 18.45 59.71 -18.52
C PRO A 48 18.96 61.03 -17.95
N ASP A 49 18.38 61.51 -16.84
CA ASP A 49 18.68 62.83 -16.27
C ASP A 49 19.89 62.79 -15.31
N VAL A 50 20.48 61.62 -15.08
CA VAL A 50 21.61 61.47 -14.17
C VAL A 50 22.91 61.92 -14.83
N ASP A 51 23.50 62.97 -14.27
CA ASP A 51 24.80 63.46 -14.66
C ASP A 51 25.91 62.83 -13.80
N ILE A 52 26.57 61.81 -14.36
CA ILE A 52 27.81 61.24 -13.81
C ILE A 52 28.97 61.69 -14.71
N PRO A 53 29.90 62.52 -14.21
CA PRO A 53 31.08 62.92 -14.97
C PRO A 53 31.93 61.71 -15.37
N LEU A 54 32.31 61.64 -16.66
CA LEU A 54 33.18 60.59 -17.21
C LEU A 54 34.68 60.94 -17.11
N GLU A 55 35.02 61.97 -16.32
CA GLU A 55 36.43 62.33 -16.08
C GLU A 55 37.09 61.19 -15.28
N ILE A 56 38.16 60.62 -15.84
CA ILE A 56 38.86 59.44 -15.28
C ILE A 56 40.39 59.61 -15.22
N SER A 57 40.85 60.86 -15.41
CA SER A 57 42.27 61.20 -15.56
C SER A 57 42.99 61.09 -14.23
N THR A 58 42.39 61.55 -13.14
CA THR A 58 42.94 61.41 -11.78
C THR A 58 42.37 60.20 -11.04
N GLU A 59 43.12 59.68 -10.06
CA GLU A 59 42.62 58.59 -9.20
C GLU A 59 41.40 59.02 -8.39
N GLU A 60 41.38 60.27 -7.91
CA GLU A 60 40.24 60.81 -7.15
C GLU A 60 38.97 60.85 -7.99
N GLU A 61 39.07 61.25 -9.26
CA GLU A 61 37.97 61.23 -10.24
C GLU A 61 37.43 59.80 -10.44
N ARG A 62 38.31 58.82 -10.66
CA ARG A 62 37.91 57.41 -10.82
C ARG A 62 37.15 56.87 -9.61
N VAL A 63 37.61 57.20 -8.40
CA VAL A 63 36.94 56.78 -7.16
C VAL A 63 35.60 57.49 -6.98
N LYS A 64 35.50 58.79 -7.34
CA LYS A 64 34.24 59.54 -7.32
C LYS A 64 33.22 58.95 -8.28
N LEU A 65 33.63 58.59 -9.50
CA LEU A 65 32.75 57.96 -10.51
C LEU A 65 32.13 56.66 -9.98
N ILE A 66 32.95 55.74 -9.45
CA ILE A 66 32.44 54.47 -8.91
C ILE A 66 31.52 54.69 -7.73
N ARG A 67 31.88 55.61 -6.82
CA ARG A 67 31.07 55.89 -5.63
C ARG A 67 29.69 56.41 -6.02
N ASN A 68 29.65 57.39 -6.93
CA ASN A 68 28.40 57.98 -7.40
C ASN A 68 27.53 56.96 -8.13
N ALA A 69 28.11 56.17 -9.04
CA ALA A 69 27.38 55.13 -9.75
C ALA A 69 26.87 54.01 -8.82
N ALA A 70 27.69 53.54 -7.88
CA ALA A 70 27.26 52.51 -6.93
C ALA A 70 26.18 53.01 -5.96
N GLN A 71 26.28 54.28 -5.53
CA GLN A 71 25.23 54.91 -4.71
C GLN A 71 23.92 55.06 -5.49
N PHE A 72 23.99 55.49 -6.74
CA PHE A 72 22.82 55.57 -7.62
C PHE A 72 22.15 54.20 -7.77
N MET A 73 22.91 53.17 -8.13
CA MET A 73 22.38 51.82 -8.34
C MET A 73 21.79 51.22 -7.06
N ALA A 74 22.37 51.51 -5.90
CA ALA A 74 21.85 51.05 -4.62
C ALA A 74 20.53 51.75 -4.24
N LEU A 75 20.37 53.04 -4.54
CA LEU A 75 19.19 53.82 -4.16
C LEU A 75 18.02 53.71 -5.15
N LYS A 76 18.32 53.68 -6.46
CA LYS A 76 17.31 53.75 -7.53
C LYS A 76 16.96 52.39 -8.10
N ALA A 77 17.95 51.51 -8.26
CA ALA A 77 17.76 50.17 -8.81
C ALA A 77 17.76 49.06 -7.74
N ASN A 78 17.97 49.41 -6.46
CA ASN A 78 18.16 48.46 -5.36
C ASN A 78 19.25 47.39 -5.60
N VAL A 79 20.23 47.68 -6.48
CA VAL A 79 21.34 46.77 -6.79
C VAL A 79 22.58 47.16 -6.00
N LYS A 80 23.04 46.26 -5.12
CA LYS A 80 24.27 46.45 -4.34
C LYS A 80 25.49 46.02 -5.15
N LEU A 81 26.29 46.99 -5.57
CA LEU A 81 27.53 46.78 -6.32
C LEU A 81 28.76 46.81 -5.43
N ASN A 82 29.74 45.93 -5.71
CA ASN A 82 31.02 45.96 -5.03
C ASN A 82 31.99 46.97 -5.69
N THR A 83 32.17 48.12 -5.05
CA THR A 83 33.01 49.22 -5.55
C THR A 83 34.49 48.85 -5.72
N LYS A 84 35.02 47.95 -4.89
CA LYS A 84 36.40 47.46 -5.01
C LYS A 84 36.60 46.64 -6.28
N ARG A 85 35.62 45.79 -6.62
CA ARG A 85 35.66 44.96 -7.84
C ARG A 85 35.45 45.79 -9.11
N LEU A 86 34.60 46.80 -9.06
CA LEU A 86 34.45 47.75 -10.15
C LEU A 86 35.76 48.52 -10.42
N TYR A 87 36.48 48.94 -9.37
CA TYR A 87 37.76 49.65 -9.52
C TYR A 87 38.89 48.76 -10.04
N GLN A 88 38.88 47.46 -9.69
CA GLN A 88 39.84 46.48 -10.21
C GLN A 88 39.77 46.32 -11.75
N ALA A 89 38.61 46.63 -12.34
CA ALA A 89 38.36 46.68 -13.77
C ALA A 89 38.79 45.45 -14.58
N ASP A 90 38.84 44.29 -13.93
CA ASP A 90 39.18 42.99 -14.51
C ASP A 90 37.91 42.12 -14.64
N GLY A 91 38.08 40.81 -14.84
CA GLY A 91 36.95 39.88 -14.91
C GLY A 91 36.06 39.84 -13.66
N TYR A 92 36.47 40.37 -12.51
CA TYR A 92 35.59 40.53 -11.34
C TYR A 92 34.68 41.75 -11.44
N ALA A 93 35.10 42.81 -12.14
CA ALA A 93 34.25 43.97 -12.43
C ALA A 93 33.04 43.55 -13.29
N VAL A 94 33.27 42.66 -14.26
CA VAL A 94 32.20 42.17 -15.14
C VAL A 94 31.11 41.44 -14.36
N LYS A 95 31.44 40.72 -13.28
CA LYS A 95 30.42 40.09 -12.42
C LYS A 95 29.51 41.10 -11.74
N GLU A 96 30.04 42.28 -11.42
CA GLU A 96 29.24 43.35 -10.82
C GLU A 96 28.43 44.08 -11.90
N LEU A 97 28.99 44.32 -13.09
CA LEU A 97 28.27 44.90 -14.22
C LEU A 97 27.15 43.98 -14.73
N LEU A 98 27.36 42.66 -14.75
CA LEU A 98 26.37 41.66 -15.16
C LEU A 98 25.10 41.73 -14.31
N LYS A 99 25.19 42.07 -13.02
CA LYS A 99 23.98 42.23 -12.16
C LYS A 99 23.04 43.30 -12.69
N VAL A 100 23.62 44.37 -13.22
CA VAL A 100 22.89 45.52 -13.76
C VAL A 100 22.36 45.20 -15.16
N THR A 101 23.23 44.65 -16.01
CA THR A 101 22.89 44.28 -17.38
C THR A 101 21.84 43.17 -17.44
N ALA A 102 21.89 42.19 -16.55
CA ALA A 102 20.91 41.11 -16.49
C ALA A 102 19.51 41.64 -16.13
N LEU A 103 19.44 42.55 -15.15
CA LEU A 103 18.18 43.17 -14.75
C LEU A 103 17.53 43.94 -15.91
N LEU A 104 18.31 44.74 -16.65
CA LEU A 104 17.81 45.48 -17.81
C LEU A 104 17.41 44.56 -18.97
N TYR A 105 18.16 43.48 -19.19
CA TYR A 105 17.89 42.53 -20.25
C TYR A 105 16.64 41.69 -19.97
N GLU A 106 16.41 41.31 -18.71
CA GLU A 106 15.17 40.63 -18.29
C GLU A 106 13.96 41.54 -18.51
N ALA A 107 14.05 42.83 -18.16
CA ALA A 107 13.01 43.80 -18.44
C ALA A 107 12.74 43.96 -19.95
N LEU A 108 13.78 43.95 -20.78
CA LEU A 108 13.64 44.01 -22.24
C LEU A 108 12.96 42.75 -22.81
N ASN A 109 13.28 41.57 -22.29
CA ASN A 109 12.67 40.33 -22.77
C ASN A 109 11.18 40.25 -22.44
N ILE A 110 10.74 40.77 -21.27
CA ILE A 110 9.32 40.83 -20.91
C ILE A 110 8.54 41.69 -21.92
N ASP A 111 9.07 42.87 -22.28
CA ASP A 111 8.47 43.77 -23.28
C ASP A 111 8.40 43.14 -24.69
N LEU A 112 9.42 42.34 -25.05
CA LEU A 112 9.45 41.59 -26.31
C LEU A 112 8.48 40.42 -26.30
N GLU A 113 8.34 39.68 -25.20
CA GLU A 113 7.37 38.58 -25.07
C GLU A 113 5.93 39.09 -25.15
N GLU A 114 5.61 40.21 -24.49
CA GLU A 114 4.31 40.89 -24.63
C GLU A 114 4.06 41.35 -26.08
N SER A 115 5.08 41.88 -26.75
CA SER A 115 4.98 42.33 -28.14
C SER A 115 4.91 41.18 -29.16
N GLU A 116 5.50 40.02 -28.88
CA GLU A 116 5.43 38.82 -29.71
C GLU A 116 4.08 38.11 -29.57
N GLU A 117 3.49 38.07 -28.37
CA GLU A 117 2.11 37.62 -28.16
C GLU A 117 1.10 38.45 -28.96
N GLU A 118 1.27 39.79 -29.03
CA GLU A 118 0.42 40.66 -29.85
C GLU A 118 0.64 40.48 -31.37
N ARG A 119 1.83 40.04 -31.81
CA ARG A 119 2.13 39.81 -33.24
C ARG A 119 1.78 38.40 -33.74
N LEU A 120 1.79 37.41 -32.86
CA LEU A 120 1.43 36.02 -33.19
C LEU A 120 -0.05 35.86 -33.58
N ASP A 121 -0.89 36.83 -33.25
CA ASP A 121 -2.33 36.79 -33.54
C ASP A 121 -2.68 37.03 -35.02
N HIS A 122 -1.76 37.56 -35.85
CA HIS A 122 -2.13 38.03 -37.19
C HIS A 122 -1.57 37.26 -38.40
N ASP A 123 -0.50 36.45 -38.30
CA ASP A 123 0.15 35.93 -39.53
C ASP A 123 0.59 34.45 -39.59
N SER A 124 0.21 33.58 -38.65
CA SER A 124 0.40 32.13 -38.89
C SER A 124 -0.61 31.19 -38.24
N PHE A 125 -1.88 31.27 -38.62
CA PHE A 125 -2.80 30.14 -38.43
C PHE A 125 -2.53 29.03 -39.45
N ASN A 126 -1.41 28.31 -39.29
CA ASN A 126 -1.18 27.05 -39.97
C ASN A 126 -2.09 25.98 -39.36
N LEU A 127 -3.21 25.69 -40.03
CA LEU A 127 -4.24 24.72 -39.62
C LEU A 127 -3.74 23.26 -39.48
N ARG A 128 -2.48 22.97 -39.81
CA ARG A 128 -1.90 21.62 -39.82
C ARG A 128 -1.07 21.25 -38.58
N ASP A 129 -0.73 22.21 -37.71
CA ASP A 129 -0.02 21.96 -36.46
C ASP A 129 -0.95 22.05 -35.23
N PHE A 130 -2.24 21.79 -35.43
CA PHE A 130 -3.21 21.68 -34.33
C PHE A 130 -3.08 20.29 -33.69
N ASP A 131 -1.98 20.05 -32.96
CA ASP A 131 -1.90 18.88 -32.10
C ASP A 131 -2.86 19.07 -30.92
N ILE A 132 -4.07 18.54 -31.10
CA ILE A 132 -5.13 18.55 -30.09
C ILE A 132 -4.62 17.89 -28.80
N THR A 133 -3.65 16.99 -28.87
CA THR A 133 -3.12 16.25 -27.72
C THR A 133 -2.44 17.16 -26.70
N ASP A 134 -1.69 18.17 -27.16
CA ASP A 134 -1.02 19.14 -26.29
C ASP A 134 -2.03 20.09 -25.63
N LYS A 135 -3.02 20.55 -26.40
CA LYS A 135 -4.09 21.44 -25.92
C LYS A 135 -5.20 20.73 -25.14
N VAL A 136 -5.27 19.39 -25.16
CA VAL A 136 -6.29 18.62 -24.40
C VAL A 136 -6.10 18.80 -22.89
N ASN A 137 -4.86 18.91 -22.42
CA ASN A 137 -4.60 19.16 -21.00
C ASN A 137 -4.99 20.59 -20.61
N GLU A 138 -4.69 21.57 -21.46
CA GLU A 138 -5.12 22.96 -21.27
C GLU A 138 -6.65 23.09 -21.31
N LEU A 139 -7.34 22.39 -22.21
CA LEU A 139 -8.79 22.36 -22.27
C LEU A 139 -9.42 21.70 -21.03
N LYS A 140 -8.81 20.64 -20.50
CA LYS A 140 -9.23 20.02 -19.24
C LYS A 140 -9.05 21.00 -18.07
N LEU A 141 -7.91 21.68 -18.00
CA LEU A 141 -7.61 22.67 -16.98
C LEU A 141 -8.58 23.86 -17.08
N SER A 142 -8.83 24.36 -18.29
CA SER A 142 -9.80 25.43 -18.57
C SER A 142 -11.21 25.04 -18.10
N ARG A 143 -11.65 23.80 -18.35
CA ARG A 143 -12.94 23.31 -17.85
C ARG A 143 -13.00 23.22 -16.33
N LEU A 144 -11.91 22.80 -15.68
CA LEU A 144 -11.81 22.78 -14.22
C LEU A 144 -11.87 24.20 -13.65
N LEU A 145 -11.09 25.13 -14.20
CA LEU A 145 -11.12 26.54 -13.80
C LEU A 145 -12.50 27.16 -14.02
N ALA A 146 -13.18 26.88 -15.13
CA ALA A 146 -14.54 27.36 -15.37
C ALA A 146 -15.54 26.82 -14.32
N THR A 147 -15.36 25.57 -13.89
CA THR A 147 -16.17 24.96 -12.82
C THR A 147 -15.86 25.60 -11.47
N GLU A 148 -14.59 25.87 -11.19
CA GLU A 148 -14.13 26.55 -9.98
C GLU A 148 -14.63 27.98 -9.92
N ILE A 149 -14.56 28.75 -11.02
CA ILE A 149 -15.10 30.10 -11.13
C ILE A 149 -16.60 30.09 -10.85
N THR A 150 -17.34 29.11 -11.38
CA THR A 150 -18.78 29.00 -11.16
C THR A 150 -19.08 28.67 -9.69
N SER A 151 -18.31 27.75 -9.09
CA SER A 151 -18.43 27.39 -7.67
C SER A 151 -18.07 28.57 -6.75
N ALA A 152 -16.96 29.25 -7.02
CA ALA A 152 -16.51 30.44 -6.32
C ALA A 152 -17.55 31.57 -6.46
N GLY A 153 -18.11 31.77 -7.64
CA GLY A 153 -19.19 32.73 -7.87
C GLY A 153 -20.45 32.41 -7.06
N ALA A 154 -20.85 31.14 -6.97
CA ALA A 154 -21.98 30.71 -6.16
C ALA A 154 -21.72 30.92 -4.66
N THR A 155 -20.54 30.50 -4.17
CA THR A 155 -20.17 30.74 -2.77
C THR A 155 -20.08 32.22 -2.44
N LEU A 156 -19.55 33.04 -3.33
CA LEU A 156 -19.48 34.49 -3.17
C LEU A 156 -20.87 35.11 -3.14
N PHE A 157 -21.79 34.68 -4.02
CA PHE A 157 -23.19 35.13 -4.01
C PHE A 157 -23.87 34.82 -2.67
N ASP A 158 -23.72 33.60 -2.17
CA ASP A 158 -24.28 33.19 -0.87
C ASP A 158 -23.67 33.97 0.30
N LEU A 159 -22.36 34.23 0.26
CA LEU A 159 -21.66 35.01 1.29
C LEU A 159 -22.07 36.48 1.24
N LEU A 160 -22.20 37.06 0.05
CA LEU A 160 -22.60 38.45 -0.13
C LEU A 160 -24.07 38.67 0.26
N GLY A 161 -24.94 37.68 0.00
CA GLY A 161 -26.32 37.69 0.49
C GLY A 161 -26.41 37.76 2.03
N LYS A 162 -25.44 37.16 2.72
CA LYS A 162 -25.33 37.21 4.20
C LYS A 162 -24.58 38.42 4.72
N GLU A 163 -23.93 39.22 3.87
CA GLU A 163 -23.06 40.32 4.31
C GLU A 163 -23.84 41.41 5.08
N VAL A 164 -25.12 41.65 4.79
CA VAL A 164 -25.93 42.63 5.54
C VAL A 164 -26.05 42.22 7.01
N ASP A 165 -26.39 40.95 7.26
CA ASP A 165 -26.50 40.39 8.60
C ASP A 165 -25.13 40.27 9.27
N LEU A 166 -24.14 39.75 8.55
CA LEU A 166 -22.77 39.59 9.04
C LEU A 166 -22.12 40.92 9.37
N ARG A 167 -22.38 41.98 8.59
CA ARG A 167 -21.91 43.34 8.89
C ARG A 167 -22.53 43.87 10.17
N SER A 168 -23.84 43.67 10.37
CA SER A 168 -24.50 44.06 11.62
C SER A 168 -23.93 43.31 12.83
N ALA A 169 -23.66 42.00 12.69
CA ALA A 169 -23.11 41.17 13.74
C ALA A 169 -21.64 41.51 14.02
N ARG A 170 -20.85 41.79 12.98
CA ARG A 170 -19.47 42.26 13.06
C ARG A 170 -19.41 43.61 13.76
N GLN A 171 -20.23 44.58 13.36
CA GLN A 171 -20.26 45.90 14.00
C GLN A 171 -20.69 45.79 15.47
N ARG A 172 -21.68 44.95 15.80
CA ARG A 172 -22.06 44.66 17.20
C ARG A 172 -20.92 44.04 17.99
N SER A 173 -20.17 43.11 17.40
CA SER A 173 -19.04 42.43 18.06
C SER A 173 -17.82 43.34 18.21
N VAL A 174 -17.54 44.20 17.23
CA VAL A 174 -16.44 45.19 17.27
C VAL A 174 -16.76 46.33 18.23
N ALA A 175 -18.01 46.79 18.26
CA ALA A 175 -18.47 47.80 19.21
C ALA A 175 -18.68 47.22 20.62
N ARG A 176 -18.64 45.89 20.78
CA ARG A 176 -18.74 45.25 22.09
C ARG A 176 -17.51 45.60 22.90
N GLN A 177 -17.72 46.38 23.96
CA GLN A 177 -16.71 46.58 24.98
C GLN A 177 -16.59 45.28 25.78
N PHE A 178 -15.38 44.73 25.85
CA PHE A 178 -15.12 43.55 26.65
C PHE A 178 -14.98 43.96 28.11
N GLU A 179 -15.85 43.43 28.96
CA GLU A 179 -15.64 43.51 30.39
C GLU A 179 -14.49 42.54 30.76
N LEU A 180 -13.45 43.09 31.40
CA LEU A 180 -12.27 42.31 31.78
C LEU A 180 -12.66 41.09 32.65
N SER A 181 -13.70 41.23 33.47
CA SER A 181 -14.26 40.16 34.31
C SER A 181 -14.81 38.99 33.48
N ASP A 182 -15.53 39.26 32.40
CA ASP A 182 -16.09 38.20 31.53
C ASP A 182 -14.98 37.45 30.78
N VAL A 183 -13.95 38.18 30.32
CA VAL A 183 -12.79 37.57 29.67
C VAL A 183 -12.02 36.71 30.68
N GLU A 184 -11.80 37.21 31.89
CA GLU A 184 -11.10 36.48 32.94
C GLU A 184 -11.85 35.20 33.34
N THR A 185 -13.17 35.27 33.52
CA THR A 185 -13.98 34.07 33.82
C THR A 185 -14.03 33.10 32.64
N GLY A 186 -14.05 33.57 31.40
CA GLY A 186 -13.92 32.74 30.21
C GLY A 186 -12.59 32.01 30.14
N ILE A 187 -11.48 32.69 30.42
CA ILE A 187 -10.13 32.10 30.48
C ILE A 187 -10.06 31.07 31.63
N LYS A 188 -10.59 31.39 32.81
CA LYS A 188 -10.65 30.44 33.95
C LYS A 188 -11.40 29.17 33.59
N LYS A 189 -12.57 29.28 32.95
CA LYS A 189 -13.34 28.12 32.48
C LYS A 189 -12.59 27.31 31.42
N ALA A 190 -11.90 27.98 30.49
CA ALA A 190 -11.09 27.29 29.49
C ALA A 190 -9.90 26.56 30.14
N MET A 191 -9.26 27.16 31.15
CA MET A 191 -8.21 26.50 31.92
C MET A 191 -8.74 25.29 32.70
N GLU A 192 -9.91 25.40 33.31
CA GLU A 192 -10.56 24.29 34.01
C GLU A 192 -10.91 23.14 33.05
N ALA A 193 -11.45 23.45 31.86
CA ALA A 193 -11.74 22.45 30.85
C ALA A 193 -10.47 21.73 30.37
N ILE A 194 -9.40 22.47 30.08
CA ILE A 194 -8.12 21.89 29.68
C ILE A 194 -7.52 21.07 30.84
N ALA A 195 -7.65 21.52 32.09
CA ALA A 195 -7.18 20.77 33.24
C ALA A 195 -7.92 19.44 33.39
N LEU A 196 -9.24 19.43 33.17
CA LEU A 196 -10.03 18.20 33.16
C LEU A 196 -9.60 17.25 32.03
N GLU A 197 -9.46 17.75 30.79
CA GLU A 197 -8.95 16.96 29.66
C GLU A 197 -7.54 16.39 29.94
N LEU A 198 -6.69 17.17 30.61
CA LEU A 198 -5.34 16.73 31.00
C LEU A 198 -5.40 15.63 32.07
N THR A 199 -6.35 15.70 33.01
CA THR A 199 -6.54 14.61 33.99
C THR A 199 -7.11 13.34 33.34
N GLU A 200 -8.06 13.47 32.42
CA GLU A 200 -8.64 12.33 31.69
C GLU A 200 -7.59 11.65 30.81
N THR A 201 -6.80 12.43 30.05
CA THR A 201 -5.71 11.89 29.23
C THR A 201 -4.63 11.22 30.06
N LYS A 202 -4.30 11.74 31.25
CA LYS A 202 -3.39 11.07 32.19
C LYS A 202 -3.94 9.73 32.67
N GLN A 203 -5.21 9.65 33.03
CA GLN A 203 -5.85 8.39 33.43
C GLN A 203 -5.83 7.37 32.29
N LEU A 204 -6.08 7.81 31.05
CA LEU A 204 -5.97 6.94 29.87
C LEU A 204 -4.54 6.41 29.67
N ILE A 205 -3.52 7.26 29.86
CA ILE A 205 -2.11 6.84 29.79
C ILE A 205 -1.80 5.80 30.87
N GLU A 206 -2.24 6.01 32.10
CA GLU A 206 -2.03 5.05 33.21
C GLU A 206 -2.71 3.71 32.93
N ASN A 207 -3.93 3.74 32.39
CA ASN A 207 -4.64 2.52 31.99
C ASN A 207 -3.90 1.77 30.88
N VAL A 208 -3.38 2.47 29.87
CA VAL A 208 -2.58 1.86 28.79
C VAL A 208 -1.29 1.27 29.34
N ALA A 209 -0.59 1.96 30.25
CA ALA A 209 0.61 1.42 30.88
C ALA A 209 0.32 0.15 31.70
N ALA A 210 -0.84 0.09 32.38
CA ALA A 210 -1.28 -1.09 33.11
C ALA A 210 -1.61 -2.27 32.17
N THR A 211 -2.27 -2.01 31.03
CA THR A 211 -2.57 -3.07 30.05
C THR A 211 -1.31 -3.55 29.35
N GLU A 212 -0.38 -2.66 29.02
CA GLU A 212 0.95 -3.00 28.48
C GLU A 212 1.72 -3.94 29.42
N ALA A 213 1.85 -3.58 30.71
CA ALA A 213 2.52 -4.43 31.69
C ALA A 213 1.87 -5.82 31.88
N SER A 214 0.53 -5.87 31.78
CA SER A 214 -0.22 -7.14 31.82
C SER A 214 0.05 -7.99 30.58
N LEU A 215 0.08 -7.38 29.39
CA LEU A 215 0.39 -8.07 28.14
C LEU A 215 1.83 -8.56 28.10
N ASP A 216 2.80 -7.77 28.55
CA ASP A 216 4.20 -8.19 28.65
C ASP A 216 4.36 -9.40 29.58
N SER A 217 3.66 -9.39 30.71
CA SER A 217 3.63 -10.53 31.64
C SER A 217 3.04 -11.79 30.97
N LYS A 218 1.99 -11.65 30.15
CA LYS A 218 1.40 -12.77 29.39
C LYS A 218 2.35 -13.27 28.30
N ILE A 219 3.00 -12.36 27.57
CA ILE A 219 3.96 -12.70 26.52
C ILE A 219 5.12 -13.48 27.12
N GLU A 220 5.65 -13.06 28.27
CA GLU A 220 6.77 -13.74 28.90
C GLU A 220 6.40 -15.14 29.39
N ARG A 221 5.20 -15.32 29.96
CA ARG A 221 4.67 -16.66 30.30
C ARG A 221 4.56 -17.56 29.07
N ARG A 222 4.01 -17.03 27.97
CA ARG A 222 3.89 -17.78 26.71
C ARG A 222 5.24 -18.14 26.10
N LYS A 223 6.24 -17.27 26.16
CA LYS A 223 7.61 -17.59 25.71
C LYS A 223 8.20 -18.75 26.50
N VAL A 224 8.07 -18.74 27.82
CA VAL A 224 8.55 -19.84 28.68
C VAL A 224 7.82 -21.15 28.36
N GLU A 225 6.51 -21.10 28.11
CA GLU A 225 5.74 -22.28 27.65
C GLU A 225 6.23 -22.80 26.30
N ILE A 226 6.45 -21.91 25.32
CA ILE A 226 6.96 -22.27 24.00
C ILE A 226 8.34 -22.93 24.13
N ASP A 227 9.26 -22.34 24.89
CA ASP A 227 10.59 -22.91 25.12
C ASP A 227 10.51 -24.32 25.75
N ARG A 228 9.56 -24.55 26.66
CA ARG A 228 9.32 -25.87 27.25
C ARG A 228 8.80 -26.86 26.20
N TYR A 229 7.84 -26.45 25.36
CA TYR A 229 7.32 -27.30 24.29
C TYR A 229 8.36 -27.58 23.21
N GLU A 230 9.19 -26.61 22.84
CA GLU A 230 10.29 -26.80 21.91
C GLU A 230 11.31 -27.80 22.43
N LYS A 231 11.69 -27.69 23.71
CA LYS A 231 12.55 -28.69 24.37
C LYS A 231 11.92 -30.07 24.37
N ARG A 232 10.63 -30.18 24.71
CA ARG A 232 9.88 -31.45 24.68
C ARG A 232 9.84 -32.04 23.26
N LEU A 233 9.60 -31.21 22.26
CA LEU A 233 9.59 -31.61 20.86
C LEU A 233 10.96 -32.09 20.40
N GLN A 234 12.04 -31.38 20.77
CA GLN A 234 13.40 -31.80 20.47
C GLN A 234 13.74 -33.14 21.13
N THR A 235 13.31 -33.38 22.36
CA THR A 235 13.47 -34.69 23.00
C THR A 235 12.69 -35.77 22.26
N LEU A 236 11.43 -35.50 21.89
CA LEU A 236 10.59 -36.45 21.16
C LEU A 236 11.16 -36.80 19.78
N LYS A 237 11.72 -35.81 19.07
CA LYS A 237 12.38 -36.02 17.77
C LYS A 237 13.64 -36.87 17.87
N LYS A 238 14.36 -36.83 18.99
CA LYS A 238 15.57 -37.64 19.22
C LYS A 238 15.23 -39.08 19.57
N VAL A 239 14.08 -39.32 20.19
CA VAL A 239 13.63 -40.66 20.56
C VAL A 239 13.03 -41.35 19.34
N ARG A 240 13.66 -42.46 18.92
CA ARG A 240 13.09 -43.36 17.90
C ARG A 240 11.88 -44.08 18.52
N PRO A 241 10.67 -44.05 17.91
CA PRO A 241 9.52 -44.74 18.46
C PRO A 241 9.76 -46.26 18.57
N ALA A 242 9.42 -46.87 19.70
CA ALA A 242 9.63 -48.30 19.96
C ALA A 242 8.95 -49.19 18.90
N PHE A 243 7.73 -48.84 18.52
CA PHE A 243 6.97 -49.58 17.49
C PHE A 243 7.58 -49.52 16.10
N LEU A 244 8.48 -48.55 15.82
CA LEU A 244 9.15 -48.48 14.52
C LEU A 244 10.15 -49.63 14.36
N GLU A 245 10.76 -50.08 15.46
CA GLU A 245 11.69 -51.21 15.43
C GLU A 245 10.94 -52.52 15.21
N GLU A 246 9.84 -52.72 15.92
CA GLU A 246 8.92 -53.85 15.69
C GLU A 246 8.36 -53.84 14.27
N PHE A 247 7.97 -52.69 13.75
CA PHE A 247 7.51 -52.54 12.36
C PHE A 247 8.60 -52.94 11.36
N THR A 248 9.84 -52.45 11.53
CA THR A 248 10.95 -52.83 10.63
C THR A 248 11.28 -54.32 10.70
N ALA A 249 11.21 -54.92 11.88
CA ALA A 249 11.44 -56.36 12.04
C ALA A 249 10.34 -57.19 11.35
N LEU A 250 9.08 -56.77 11.48
CA LEU A 250 7.95 -57.40 10.80
C LEU A 250 8.01 -57.24 9.28
N GLU A 251 8.45 -56.08 8.77
CA GLU A 251 8.67 -55.90 7.33
C GLU A 251 9.74 -56.84 6.79
N GLU A 252 10.86 -57.01 7.51
CA GLU A 252 11.93 -57.94 7.13
C GLU A 252 11.45 -59.40 7.18
N GLU A 253 10.70 -59.78 8.21
CA GLU A 253 10.09 -61.11 8.30
C GLU A 253 9.11 -61.37 7.14
N LEU A 254 8.29 -60.37 6.80
CA LEU A 254 7.35 -60.45 5.68
C LEU A 254 8.07 -60.63 4.34
N GLU A 255 9.18 -59.93 4.12
CA GLU A 255 10.00 -60.09 2.92
C GLU A 255 10.58 -61.51 2.83
N GLN A 256 11.12 -62.04 3.94
CA GLN A 256 11.63 -63.41 3.99
C GLN A 256 10.53 -64.45 3.72
N LEU A 257 9.35 -64.27 4.31
CA LEU A 257 8.19 -65.14 4.09
C LEU A 257 7.70 -65.08 2.65
N PHE A 258 7.71 -63.90 2.02
CA PHE A 258 7.33 -63.73 0.61
C PHE A 258 8.29 -64.48 -0.32
N VAL A 259 9.60 -64.41 -0.07
CA VAL A 259 10.59 -65.19 -0.83
C VAL A 259 10.31 -66.69 -0.69
N GLN A 260 10.10 -67.19 0.53
CA GLN A 260 9.78 -68.60 0.73
C GLN A 260 8.47 -69.02 0.05
N TYR A 261 7.43 -68.19 0.16
CA TYR A 261 6.15 -68.41 -0.51
C TYR A 261 6.32 -68.50 -2.03
N SER A 262 7.08 -67.58 -2.63
CA SER A 262 7.34 -67.57 -4.08
C SER A 262 8.03 -68.85 -4.57
N VAL A 263 9.00 -69.36 -3.80
CA VAL A 263 9.70 -70.62 -4.10
C VAL A 263 8.73 -71.80 -3.97
N ARG A 264 7.95 -71.87 -2.88
CA ARG A 264 6.96 -72.94 -2.69
C ARG A 264 5.91 -72.94 -3.79
N LEU A 265 5.41 -71.77 -4.20
CA LEU A 265 4.46 -71.64 -5.31
C LEU A 265 5.07 -72.12 -6.63
N ARG A 266 6.33 -71.78 -6.90
CA ARG A 266 7.04 -72.26 -8.10
C ARG A 266 7.20 -73.78 -8.09
N CYS A 267 7.58 -74.36 -6.96
CA CYS A 267 7.70 -75.81 -6.79
C CYS A 267 6.34 -76.51 -6.93
N LEU A 268 5.28 -75.95 -6.34
CA LEU A 268 3.92 -76.48 -6.43
C LEU A 268 3.41 -76.48 -7.87
N ASN A 269 3.53 -75.35 -8.59
CA ASN A 269 3.14 -75.27 -9.99
C ASN A 269 3.88 -76.30 -10.87
N GLN A 270 5.17 -76.54 -10.59
CA GLN A 270 5.95 -77.53 -11.31
C GLN A 270 5.46 -78.97 -11.02
N LEU A 271 5.12 -79.27 -9.77
CA LEU A 271 4.57 -80.57 -9.38
C LEU A 271 3.18 -80.79 -9.95
N GLU A 272 2.30 -79.78 -9.91
CA GLU A 272 0.97 -79.83 -10.53
C GLU A 272 1.08 -80.09 -12.03
N LYS A 273 1.99 -79.39 -12.73
CA LYS A 273 2.25 -79.63 -14.15
C LYS A 273 2.70 -81.07 -14.42
N GLN A 274 3.67 -81.59 -13.66
CA GLN A 274 4.14 -82.97 -13.80
C GLN A 274 3.03 -83.98 -13.50
N PHE A 275 2.19 -83.71 -12.49
CA PHE A 275 1.06 -84.56 -12.15
C PHE A 275 0.05 -84.59 -13.31
N SER A 276 -0.37 -83.44 -13.82
CA SER A 276 -1.28 -83.36 -14.98
C SER A 276 -0.70 -83.99 -16.24
N GLU A 277 0.60 -83.88 -16.50
CA GLU A 277 1.28 -84.58 -17.60
C GLU A 277 1.27 -86.10 -17.39
N SER A 278 1.50 -86.57 -16.16
CA SER A 278 1.45 -88.00 -15.84
C SER A 278 0.03 -88.57 -15.98
N GLU A 279 -0.97 -87.81 -15.56
CA GLU A 279 -2.39 -88.16 -15.69
C GLU A 279 -2.79 -88.22 -17.17
N ARG A 280 -2.41 -87.20 -17.96
CA ARG A 280 -2.57 -87.21 -19.43
C ARG A 280 -1.92 -88.43 -20.07
N ASN A 281 -0.67 -88.73 -19.72
CA ASN A 281 0.04 -89.90 -20.24
C ASN A 281 -0.61 -91.22 -19.83
N GLN A 282 -1.20 -91.32 -18.64
CA GLN A 282 -1.95 -92.50 -18.20
C GLN A 282 -3.25 -92.66 -18.98
N ILE A 283 -3.99 -91.56 -19.16
CA ILE A 283 -5.21 -91.53 -19.98
C ILE A 283 -4.89 -91.90 -21.43
N GLU A 284 -3.82 -91.35 -22.00
CA GLU A 284 -3.37 -91.67 -23.36
C GLU A 284 -2.98 -93.15 -23.48
N LYS A 285 -2.23 -93.71 -22.52
CA LYS A 285 -1.92 -95.15 -22.48
C LYS A 285 -3.18 -96.01 -22.35
N GLN A 286 -4.14 -95.61 -21.52
CA GLN A 286 -5.42 -96.32 -21.42
C GLN A 286 -6.18 -96.27 -22.75
N LEU A 287 -6.28 -95.10 -23.39
CA LEU A 287 -6.89 -94.93 -24.70
C LEU A 287 -6.19 -95.76 -25.80
N GLN A 288 -4.86 -95.83 -25.79
CA GLN A 288 -4.08 -96.68 -26.71
C GLN A 288 -4.33 -98.18 -26.46
N MET A 289 -4.57 -98.59 -25.21
CA MET A 289 -4.91 -99.98 -24.86
C MET A 289 -6.38 -100.33 -25.13
N THR A 290 -7.30 -99.35 -25.09
CA THR A 290 -8.74 -99.54 -25.34
C THR A 290 -9.17 -99.21 -26.77
N SER A 291 -8.25 -98.79 -27.65
CA SER A 291 -8.52 -98.56 -29.06
C SER A 291 -8.25 -99.84 -29.87
N PRO A 292 -9.27 -100.57 -30.36
CA PRO A 292 -9.06 -101.55 -31.40
C PRO A 292 -8.69 -100.82 -32.69
N ARG A 293 -7.64 -101.32 -33.35
CA ARG A 293 -7.27 -100.95 -34.72
C ARG A 293 -8.50 -101.04 -35.63
N VAL A 294 -9.05 -99.89 -36.03
CA VAL A 294 -10.05 -99.81 -37.10
C VAL A 294 -9.57 -98.80 -38.13
N GLU A 295 -8.99 -99.36 -39.19
CA GLU A 295 -8.91 -98.76 -40.51
C GLU A 295 -10.34 -98.72 -41.09
N ALA A 296 -10.81 -97.55 -41.55
CA ALA A 296 -12.03 -97.42 -42.35
C ALA A 296 -12.00 -96.09 -43.14
N ILE A 297 -11.19 -96.02 -44.20
CA ILE A 297 -11.52 -96.06 -45.66
C ILE A 297 -11.81 -94.66 -46.25
N PRO A 298 -11.21 -94.29 -47.40
CA PRO A 298 -11.19 -92.91 -47.90
C PRO A 298 -12.47 -92.56 -48.67
N LEU A 299 -13.07 -91.40 -48.38
CA LEU A 299 -14.03 -90.75 -49.27
C LEU A 299 -14.03 -89.22 -49.09
N GLU A 300 -14.17 -88.55 -50.23
CA GLU A 300 -13.92 -87.15 -50.55
C GLU A 300 -15.10 -86.19 -50.29
N LYS A 301 -14.71 -84.95 -50.00
CA LYS A 301 -15.27 -83.63 -50.39
C LYS A 301 -16.64 -83.21 -49.88
N THR A 302 -16.59 -82.34 -48.87
CA THR A 302 -17.40 -81.12 -48.82
C THR A 302 -16.49 -79.97 -48.34
N ASP A 303 -16.20 -79.01 -49.23
CA ASP A 303 -15.42 -77.82 -48.92
C ASP A 303 -16.30 -76.71 -48.29
N GLU A 304 -15.70 -76.07 -47.28
CA GLU A 304 -15.73 -74.68 -46.83
C GLU A 304 -17.01 -73.81 -46.95
N SER A 305 -17.55 -73.34 -45.81
CA SER A 305 -17.48 -71.93 -45.34
C SER A 305 -18.53 -71.62 -44.25
N ASP A 306 -18.06 -70.91 -43.21
CA ASP A 306 -18.78 -70.14 -42.17
C ASP A 306 -19.70 -70.82 -41.14
N LEU A 307 -19.43 -70.53 -39.84
CA LEU A 307 -20.29 -70.48 -38.64
C LEU A 307 -19.32 -70.51 -37.41
N PHE A 308 -18.96 -69.45 -36.68
CA PHE A 308 -19.64 -68.28 -36.10
C PHE A 308 -20.82 -68.62 -35.17
N LEU A 309 -20.54 -68.67 -33.85
CA LEU A 309 -21.33 -68.12 -32.71
C LEU A 309 -20.53 -68.39 -31.41
N GLU A 310 -19.89 -67.40 -30.77
CA GLU A 310 -20.43 -66.56 -29.65
C GLU A 310 -21.14 -67.42 -28.58
N LYS A 311 -20.63 -67.68 -27.36
CA LYS A 311 -20.00 -66.90 -26.27
C LYS A 311 -20.93 -65.86 -25.62
N ASN A 312 -21.06 -65.99 -24.28
CA ASN A 312 -21.83 -65.24 -23.26
C ASN A 312 -23.17 -65.92 -22.91
N ASP A 313 -23.71 -65.97 -21.68
CA ASP A 313 -23.37 -65.64 -20.28
C ASP A 313 -24.41 -66.43 -19.42
N GLU A 314 -24.20 -66.87 -18.18
CA GLU A 314 -24.49 -66.16 -16.90
C GLU A 314 -24.05 -67.11 -15.75
N ALA A 315 -23.16 -66.75 -14.81
CA ALA A 315 -23.29 -65.83 -13.68
C ALA A 315 -23.88 -66.46 -12.39
N LEU A 316 -22.99 -66.68 -11.41
CA LEU A 316 -23.31 -66.57 -9.98
C LEU A 316 -22.09 -65.96 -9.27
N GLU A 317 -22.35 -64.88 -8.53
CA GLU A 317 -21.43 -64.04 -7.76
C GLU A 317 -20.51 -64.85 -6.80
N ARG A 318 -19.37 -64.38 -6.27
CA ARG A 318 -19.12 -63.05 -5.68
C ARG A 318 -17.66 -62.94 -5.21
N SER A 319 -17.17 -61.69 -5.19
CA SER A 319 -16.15 -61.14 -4.30
C SER A 319 -14.66 -61.38 -4.63
N GLY A 320 -14.01 -60.34 -5.15
CA GLY A 320 -12.56 -60.27 -5.29
C GLY A 320 -12.12 -58.84 -5.64
N ALA A 321 -11.92 -58.04 -4.59
CA ALA A 321 -11.42 -56.67 -4.68
C ALA A 321 -10.02 -56.61 -5.28
N VAL A 322 -9.81 -55.77 -6.30
CA VAL A 322 -8.48 -55.28 -6.68
C VAL A 322 -8.59 -53.79 -6.95
N ASN A 323 -8.15 -52.98 -5.99
CA ASN A 323 -7.87 -51.57 -6.24
C ASN A 323 -6.39 -51.33 -5.97
N ARG A 324 -5.62 -51.23 -7.06
CA ARG A 324 -4.25 -50.76 -7.09
C ARG A 324 -4.31 -49.23 -7.14
N GLN A 325 -4.03 -48.57 -6.02
CA GLN A 325 -3.91 -47.10 -5.95
C GLN A 325 -2.45 -46.68 -5.94
N GLU A 326 -2.02 -46.08 -7.04
CA GLU A 326 -0.93 -45.09 -7.05
C GLU A 326 -1.53 -43.71 -6.73
N ARG A 327 -0.84 -42.95 -5.87
CA ARG A 327 -1.06 -41.52 -5.52
C ARG A 327 -0.71 -40.60 -6.72
N PRO A 328 -0.81 -39.25 -6.65
CA PRO A 328 -1.71 -38.32 -5.95
C PRO A 328 -2.30 -37.25 -6.93
N ARG A 329 -3.22 -36.37 -6.48
CA ARG A 329 -3.15 -34.88 -6.60
C ARG A 329 -4.46 -34.17 -6.24
N ALA A 330 -4.26 -32.96 -5.70
CA ALA A 330 -5.25 -32.00 -5.26
C ALA A 330 -6.08 -31.40 -6.42
N SER A 331 -7.25 -30.82 -6.06
CA SER A 331 -7.59 -29.41 -6.31
C SER A 331 -9.07 -29.19 -6.65
N THR A 332 -9.66 -28.25 -5.91
CA THR A 332 -10.65 -27.24 -6.33
C THR A 332 -12.01 -27.66 -6.92
N GLY A 333 -13.05 -27.37 -6.14
CA GLY A 333 -14.03 -26.32 -6.48
C GLY A 333 -15.10 -26.66 -7.51
N GLY A 334 -16.37 -26.56 -7.11
CA GLY A 334 -17.48 -26.53 -8.07
C GLY A 334 -18.85 -26.62 -7.43
N ARG A 335 -19.53 -25.48 -7.34
CA ARG A 335 -20.93 -25.31 -6.92
C ARG A 335 -21.90 -25.82 -7.97
N HIS A 336 -23.03 -26.41 -7.56
CA HIS A 336 -24.39 -26.19 -8.11
C HIS A 336 -25.41 -26.84 -7.15
N ARG A 337 -26.21 -26.07 -6.40
CA ARG A 337 -27.58 -25.61 -6.68
C ARG A 337 -28.55 -26.70 -7.14
N GLY A 338 -29.58 -26.96 -6.32
CA GLY A 338 -30.76 -27.75 -6.65
C GLY A 338 -31.74 -27.83 -5.48
N ASP A 339 -32.66 -26.88 -5.44
CA ASP A 339 -33.77 -26.69 -4.49
C ASP A 339 -34.82 -27.82 -4.57
N LYS A 340 -35.28 -28.35 -3.43
CA LYS A 340 -36.70 -28.39 -2.96
C LYS A 340 -37.00 -29.49 -1.94
N GLY A 341 -37.52 -29.06 -0.79
CA GLY A 341 -38.73 -29.65 -0.19
C GLY A 341 -38.57 -30.56 1.04
N GLY A 342 -39.02 -30.08 2.20
CA GLY A 342 -39.37 -30.96 3.34
C GLY A 342 -39.34 -30.28 4.71
N LYS A 343 -40.50 -29.80 5.18
CA LYS A 343 -40.75 -29.21 6.51
C LYS A 343 -40.75 -30.27 7.62
N ALA A 344 -40.38 -29.92 8.87
CA ALA A 344 -41.20 -30.10 10.09
C ALA A 344 -40.42 -29.95 11.42
N TYR A 345 -40.94 -29.09 12.30
CA TYR A 345 -40.94 -29.08 13.79
C TYR A 345 -39.59 -29.07 14.55
N GLY A 346 -39.41 -28.36 15.66
CA GLY A 346 -40.29 -27.55 16.51
C GLY A 346 -39.43 -26.92 17.61
N GLY A 347 -39.79 -25.73 18.07
CA GLY A 347 -39.10 -25.04 19.16
C GLY A 347 -39.56 -25.51 20.54
N MET A 348 -38.74 -25.25 21.55
CA MET A 348 -39.14 -24.66 22.85
C MET A 348 -37.88 -24.23 23.62
N GLN A 349 -37.85 -22.96 24.04
CA GLN A 349 -36.94 -22.43 25.06
C GLN A 349 -37.30 -22.98 26.45
N PRO A 350 -36.36 -23.03 27.40
CA PRO A 350 -36.70 -23.02 28.82
C PRO A 350 -36.45 -21.63 29.47
N PRO A 351 -37.28 -21.21 30.44
CA PRO A 351 -37.12 -19.96 31.16
C PRO A 351 -36.33 -20.10 32.46
N LEU A 352 -35.59 -19.04 32.76
CA LEU A 352 -35.28 -18.38 34.04
C LEU A 352 -35.61 -19.14 35.34
N SER A 353 -34.56 -19.37 36.13
CA SER A 353 -34.61 -19.81 37.53
C SER A 353 -34.70 -18.61 38.50
N GLY A 354 -35.56 -18.74 39.50
CA GLY A 354 -35.63 -17.88 40.67
C GLY A 354 -36.36 -18.58 41.83
N SER A 355 -35.76 -18.50 43.02
CA SER A 355 -36.25 -18.85 44.36
C SER A 355 -36.07 -20.27 44.91
N GLN A 356 -35.08 -20.33 45.81
CA GLN A 356 -35.14 -20.72 47.24
C GLN A 356 -35.20 -22.19 47.67
N SER A 357 -34.32 -22.46 48.65
CA SER A 357 -34.36 -23.51 49.70
C SER A 357 -34.09 -24.93 49.21
N SER A 358 -33.45 -25.84 49.94
CA SER A 358 -32.73 -25.88 51.21
C SER A 358 -32.23 -27.33 51.36
N LEU A 359 -31.27 -27.56 52.28
CA LEU A 359 -30.94 -28.87 52.88
C LEU A 359 -30.16 -29.85 51.98
N ASP A 360 -29.40 -30.80 52.50
CA ASP A 360 -28.49 -30.90 53.64
C ASP A 360 -27.72 -32.22 53.43
N LEU A 361 -26.56 -32.30 54.05
CA LEU A 361 -25.59 -33.38 54.24
C LEU A 361 -26.06 -34.84 54.13
N SER A 362 -25.18 -35.70 53.60
CA SER A 362 -24.65 -36.97 54.20
C SER A 362 -24.05 -37.87 53.09
N THR A 363 -22.74 -38.17 53.10
CA THR A 363 -22.06 -39.29 53.80
C THR A 363 -21.72 -40.42 52.82
N ASP A 364 -20.40 -40.57 52.64
CA ASP A 364 -19.62 -41.81 52.74
C ASP A 364 -19.87 -42.94 51.73
N SER A 365 -18.85 -43.20 50.92
CA SER A 365 -18.51 -44.57 50.53
C SER A 365 -17.04 -44.64 50.14
N GLU A 366 -16.26 -45.22 51.04
CA GLU A 366 -14.94 -45.76 50.76
C GLU A 366 -15.01 -46.84 49.69
N SER A 367 -14.19 -46.70 48.65
CA SER A 367 -13.81 -47.81 47.78
C SER A 367 -12.37 -47.59 47.31
N ASP A 368 -11.51 -48.44 47.84
CA ASP A 368 -10.14 -48.76 47.46
C ASP A 368 -10.01 -49.03 45.94
N ASP A 369 -9.08 -48.38 45.25
CA ASP A 369 -8.44 -48.92 44.02
C ASP A 369 -7.16 -48.15 43.64
N LEU A 370 -6.04 -48.76 44.02
CA LEU A 370 -4.81 -49.02 43.25
C LEU A 370 -4.37 -48.03 42.14
N PHE A 371 -3.21 -47.40 42.40
CA PHE A 371 -2.09 -47.08 41.47
C PHE A 371 -2.40 -46.60 40.03
N ILE A 372 -2.17 -45.30 39.78
CA ILE A 372 -1.50 -44.76 38.57
C ILE A 372 -0.98 -43.35 38.89
N ASP A 373 0.28 -43.09 38.48
CA ASP A 373 0.99 -41.81 38.58
C ASP A 373 0.15 -40.63 38.07
N LYS A 374 -0.06 -39.64 38.94
CA LYS A 374 -0.84 -38.44 38.67
C LYS A 374 0.09 -37.26 38.42
N ASP A 375 0.77 -37.28 37.28
CA ASP A 375 1.53 -36.13 36.73
C ASP A 375 1.18 -35.87 35.26
N GLU A 376 -0.11 -35.97 34.92
CA GLU A 376 -0.67 -35.25 33.76
C GLU A 376 -1.15 -33.87 34.21
N PRO A 377 -0.56 -32.75 33.74
CA PRO A 377 -1.24 -31.48 33.78
C PRO A 377 -2.32 -31.46 32.71
N GLU A 378 -3.58 -31.39 33.16
CA GLU A 378 -4.77 -31.15 32.37
C GLU A 378 -4.55 -30.07 31.31
N LEU A 379 -4.99 -30.36 30.09
CA LEU A 379 -5.14 -29.40 29.00
C LEU A 379 -6.13 -28.32 29.46
N MET A 380 -5.60 -27.21 29.98
CA MET A 380 -6.38 -25.99 30.20
C MET A 380 -6.92 -25.53 28.84
N HIS A 381 -8.22 -25.70 28.65
CA HIS A 381 -8.97 -25.10 27.56
C HIS A 381 -8.64 -23.61 27.52
N SER A 382 -8.10 -23.19 26.38
CA SER A 382 -7.89 -21.79 26.05
C SER A 382 -9.26 -21.09 26.03
N ASP A 383 -9.51 -20.22 27.01
CA ASP A 383 -10.62 -19.26 26.97
C ASP A 383 -10.40 -18.27 25.81
N GLU A 384 -10.66 -18.72 24.59
CA GLU A 384 -10.62 -17.87 23.38
C GLU A 384 -11.77 -16.85 23.35
N GLU A 385 -12.74 -16.93 24.26
CA GLU A 385 -13.91 -16.04 24.28
C GLU A 385 -13.64 -14.66 24.92
N SER A 386 -12.59 -14.51 25.74
CA SER A 386 -12.29 -13.23 26.40
C SER A 386 -11.57 -12.22 25.49
N LEU A 387 -10.96 -12.67 24.39
CA LEU A 387 -10.29 -11.80 23.41
C LEU A 387 -11.24 -11.14 22.40
N ALA A 388 -12.46 -11.63 22.27
CA ALA A 388 -13.44 -11.11 21.32
C ALA A 388 -14.23 -9.90 21.84
N LEU A 389 -14.24 -9.65 23.16
CA LEU A 389 -15.10 -8.63 23.78
C LEU A 389 -14.41 -7.26 24.00
N GLU A 390 -13.07 -7.18 23.95
CA GLU A 390 -12.35 -5.90 24.13
C GLU A 390 -12.08 -5.13 22.83
N LEU A 391 -12.37 -5.71 21.66
CA LEU A 391 -12.15 -5.07 20.35
C LEU A 391 -13.37 -4.32 19.78
N SER A 392 -14.48 -4.28 20.51
CA SER A 392 -15.69 -3.52 20.14
C SER A 392 -15.79 -2.18 20.89
N VAL A 393 -14.71 -1.39 20.90
CA VAL A 393 -14.81 0.05 21.20
C VAL A 393 -15.11 0.79 19.90
N ASP A 394 -16.36 1.24 19.79
CA ASP A 394 -16.90 2.07 18.73
C ASP A 394 -15.97 3.23 18.33
N ARG A 395 -15.30 3.10 17.17
CA ARG A 395 -14.76 4.26 16.46
C ARG A 395 -15.88 4.96 15.72
N ARG A 396 -16.65 5.80 16.42
CA ARG A 396 -17.49 6.84 15.81
C ARG A 396 -16.79 8.19 15.94
N ALA A 397 -16.23 8.66 14.83
CA ALA A 397 -15.69 10.01 14.72
C ALA A 397 -16.79 11.07 15.00
N PRO A 398 -16.49 12.17 15.71
CA PRO A 398 -17.46 13.24 15.90
C PRO A 398 -17.61 14.03 14.60
N SER A 399 -18.67 13.73 13.85
CA SER A 399 -19.15 14.56 12.75
C SER A 399 -19.74 15.86 13.31
N GLY A 400 -19.33 16.98 12.71
CA GLY A 400 -19.64 18.34 13.15
C GLY A 400 -21.13 18.60 13.40
N ARG A 401 -21.42 19.11 14.59
CA ARG A 401 -22.74 19.62 14.98
C ARG A 401 -23.04 20.91 14.21
N LYS A 402 -23.90 20.81 13.19
CA LYS A 402 -24.62 21.95 12.64
C LYS A 402 -25.69 22.38 13.66
N THR A 403 -25.55 23.56 14.23
CA THR A 403 -26.58 24.21 15.04
C THR A 403 -27.71 24.67 14.12
N SER A 404 -28.82 23.94 14.11
CA SER A 404 -30.11 24.40 13.60
C SER A 404 -30.81 25.17 14.71
N ASN A 405 -30.80 26.50 14.65
CA ASN A 405 -31.70 27.31 15.47
C ASN A 405 -33.06 27.33 14.79
N LYS A 406 -34.01 26.65 15.44
CA LYS A 406 -35.43 26.68 15.11
C LYS A 406 -35.96 28.05 15.54
N VAL A 407 -36.35 28.88 14.57
CA VAL A 407 -37.08 30.13 14.78
C VAL A 407 -38.41 29.79 15.44
N GLN A 408 -38.65 30.38 16.60
CA GLN A 408 -39.90 30.27 17.35
C GLN A 408 -40.75 31.46 16.90
N GLU A 409 -41.69 31.21 15.98
CA GLU A 409 -42.75 32.16 15.64
C GLU A 409 -43.69 32.28 16.84
N ASN A 410 -43.61 33.41 17.54
CA ASN A 410 -44.64 33.84 18.48
C ASN A 410 -45.75 34.53 17.67
N ASN A 411 -46.80 33.80 17.36
CA ASN A 411 -48.10 34.38 17.06
C ASN A 411 -48.71 34.87 18.38
N SER A 412 -48.83 36.19 18.52
CA SER A 412 -49.67 36.82 19.53
C SER A 412 -50.79 37.53 18.77
N ASP A 413 -51.96 36.90 18.80
CA ASP A 413 -53.25 37.45 18.47
C ASP A 413 -53.93 37.70 19.83
N ASP A 414 -54.18 38.95 20.19
CA ASP A 414 -55.23 39.38 21.13
C ASP A 414 -55.23 40.92 21.30
N ASP A 415 -56.26 41.53 20.70
CA ASP A 415 -57.22 42.46 21.33
C ASP A 415 -56.72 43.65 22.18
N PHE A 416 -56.63 44.85 21.58
CA PHE A 416 -57.55 46.00 21.74
C PHE A 416 -57.00 47.30 21.12
#